data_AF-A0A3D0LEC5-F1
#
_entry.id   AF-A0A3D0LEC5-F1
#
_cell.length_a   1.000
_cell.length_b   1.000
_cell.length_c   1.000
_cell.angle_alpha   90.00
_cell.angle_beta   90.00
_cell.angle_gamma   90.00
#
_symmetry.space_group_name_H-M   'P 1'
#
loop_
_entity.id
_entity.type
_entity.pdbx_description
1 polymer ?
#
loop_
_entity_poly.entity_id
_entity_poly.type
_entity_poly.pdbx_seq_one_letter_code
_entity_poly.pdbx_strand_id
1 'polypeptide(L)'
;MADQEKNKDQQNKKKLIIIIWAVFLVVVAAGVVLFAANYGKLKKATEDKKTEKVYEKNTHSEINILVRKYLTALTNCDQDSLKMMVTDPSQFDDMTIYINRSNNVTGYEDIDCYTLPGMTDNSYLVYVVSYVSLKDVKSTPMDIMVFYIVNSEGELLINNQTDPKIQDYIDQKTLEQDIQDVYRMVKEDEDRCYEEDETLRQFYERINGKNDSEE
;
A
#
# COMPACT_ATOMS: atom_id res chain seq x y z
N MET A 1 5.27 -0.42 37.81
CA MET A 1 4.99 -1.49 36.82
C MET A 1 4.15 -0.94 35.66
N ALA A 2 3.04 -0.25 35.89
CA ALA A 2 2.20 0.34 34.83
C ALA A 2 2.93 1.33 33.88
N ASP A 3 3.88 2.13 34.39
CA ASP A 3 4.61 3.10 33.56
C ASP A 3 5.66 2.46 32.63
N GLN A 4 6.16 1.26 32.96
CA GLN A 4 7.13 0.55 32.12
C GLN A 4 6.46 -0.19 30.95
N GLU A 5 5.22 -0.64 31.12
CA GLU A 5 4.43 -1.24 30.03
C GLU A 5 3.97 -0.19 29.03
N LYS A 6 3.48 0.97 29.49
CA LYS A 6 3.11 2.08 28.59
C LYS A 6 4.28 2.55 27.71
N ASN A 7 5.49 2.62 28.29
CA ASN A 7 6.66 3.09 27.56
C ASN A 7 7.17 2.06 26.53
N LYS A 8 7.04 0.75 26.82
CA LYS A 8 7.31 -0.31 25.85
C LYS A 8 6.30 -0.33 24.70
N ASP A 9 5.02 -0.15 25.00
CA ASP A 9 3.96 -0.15 24.00
C ASP A 9 4.07 1.05 23.05
N GLN A 10 4.39 2.23 23.60
CA GLN A 10 4.65 3.43 22.82
C GLN A 10 5.94 3.32 21.98
N GLN A 11 6.99 2.67 22.48
CA GLN A 11 8.20 2.36 21.70
C GLN A 11 7.92 1.37 20.57
N ASN A 12 7.10 0.34 20.79
CA ASN A 12 6.73 -0.62 19.76
C ASN A 12 5.86 0.02 18.68
N LYS A 13 4.95 0.93 19.04
CA LYS A 13 4.16 1.74 18.09
C LYS A 13 5.03 2.69 17.27
N LYS A 14 6.01 3.38 17.89
CA LYS A 14 7.00 4.20 17.17
C LYS A 14 7.87 3.36 16.22
N LYS A 15 8.29 2.16 16.62
CA LYS A 15 8.99 1.21 15.75
C LYS A 15 8.10 0.72 14.61
N LEU A 16 6.80 0.48 14.85
CA LEU A 16 5.83 0.15 13.80
C LEU A 16 5.68 1.28 12.77
N ILE A 17 5.65 2.54 13.21
CA ILE A 17 5.57 3.73 12.34
C ILE A 17 6.80 3.85 11.44
N ILE A 18 7.99 3.60 12.00
CA ILE A 18 9.25 3.56 11.24
C ILE A 18 9.22 2.39 10.25
N ILE A 19 8.69 1.23 10.64
CA ILE A 19 8.56 0.07 9.75
C ILE A 19 7.58 0.34 8.60
N ILE A 20 6.48 1.07 8.77
CA ILE A 20 5.51 1.32 7.68
C ILE A 20 6.05 2.30 6.63
N TRP A 21 6.69 3.40 7.04
CA TRP A 21 7.36 4.33 6.10
C TRP A 21 8.62 3.72 5.48
N ALA A 22 9.37 2.92 6.26
CA ALA A 22 10.46 2.12 5.72
C ALA A 22 9.95 1.04 4.78
N VAL A 23 8.80 0.40 4.99
CA VAL A 23 8.20 -0.56 4.05
C VAL A 23 7.77 0.16 2.77
N PHE A 24 7.23 1.38 2.83
CA PHE A 24 6.95 2.18 1.63
C PHE A 24 8.23 2.45 0.81
N LEU A 25 9.33 2.86 1.45
CA LEU A 25 10.61 3.10 0.77
C LEU A 25 11.41 1.82 0.44
N VAL A 26 11.29 0.76 1.24
CA VAL A 26 12.00 -0.53 1.08
C VAL A 26 11.25 -1.43 0.11
N VAL A 27 9.93 -1.35 -0.04
CA VAL A 27 9.23 -2.03 -1.15
C VAL A 27 9.58 -1.35 -2.46
N VAL A 28 9.72 -0.01 -2.49
CA VAL A 28 10.24 0.70 -3.66
C VAL A 28 11.73 0.38 -3.89
N ALA A 29 12.58 0.37 -2.87
CA ALA A 29 14.02 0.10 -3.03
C ALA A 29 14.34 -1.39 -3.27
N ALA A 30 13.66 -2.32 -2.61
CA ALA A 30 13.73 -3.76 -2.88
C ALA A 30 13.07 -4.08 -4.22
N GLY A 31 11.99 -3.37 -4.59
CA GLY A 31 11.43 -3.36 -5.94
C GLY A 31 12.46 -2.92 -6.97
N VAL A 32 13.22 -1.84 -6.72
CA VAL A 32 14.33 -1.36 -7.56
C VAL A 32 15.51 -2.34 -7.60
N VAL A 33 15.85 -2.99 -6.49
CA VAL A 33 16.94 -3.99 -6.42
C VAL A 33 16.55 -5.30 -7.10
N LEU A 34 15.32 -5.79 -6.89
CA LEU A 34 14.75 -6.95 -7.59
C LEU A 34 14.58 -6.66 -9.09
N PHE A 35 14.15 -5.45 -9.44
CA PHE A 35 14.05 -4.96 -10.80
C PHE A 35 15.43 -4.93 -11.46
N ALA A 36 16.45 -4.35 -10.84
CA ALA A 36 17.81 -4.33 -11.36
C ALA A 36 18.41 -5.75 -11.50
N ALA A 37 18.18 -6.62 -10.51
CA ALA A 37 18.66 -8.00 -10.52
C ALA A 37 17.96 -8.86 -11.59
N ASN A 38 16.69 -8.58 -11.90
CA ASN A 38 15.91 -9.33 -12.89
C ASN A 38 15.75 -8.62 -14.25
N TYR A 39 16.24 -7.38 -14.42
CA TYR A 39 16.07 -6.58 -15.65
C TYR A 39 16.55 -7.32 -16.91
N GLY A 40 17.66 -8.03 -16.80
CA GLY A 40 18.23 -8.84 -17.89
C GLY A 40 17.48 -10.15 -18.20
N LYS A 41 16.71 -10.69 -17.24
CA LYS A 41 15.86 -11.88 -17.43
C LYS A 41 14.49 -11.50 -18.00
N LEU A 42 13.95 -10.37 -17.56
CA LEU A 42 12.66 -9.81 -17.98
C LEU A 42 12.63 -9.40 -19.46
N LYS A 43 13.71 -8.76 -19.94
CA LYS A 43 13.82 -8.30 -21.34
C LYS A 43 13.84 -9.43 -22.38
N LYS A 44 14.16 -10.67 -21.96
CA LYS A 44 14.14 -11.86 -22.84
C LYS A 44 12.81 -12.60 -22.82
N ALA A 45 11.93 -12.33 -21.86
CA ALA A 45 10.63 -12.99 -21.74
C ALA A 45 9.52 -12.29 -22.55
N THR A 46 9.78 -11.10 -23.10
CA THR A 46 8.78 -10.28 -23.80
C THR A 46 8.52 -10.68 -25.26
N GLU A 47 9.13 -11.77 -25.75
CA GLU A 47 8.90 -12.26 -27.13
C GLU A 47 8.02 -13.51 -27.26
N ASP A 48 7.46 -14.05 -26.17
CA ASP A 48 6.50 -15.17 -26.28
C ASP A 48 5.09 -14.81 -25.82
N LYS A 49 4.15 -15.00 -26.75
CA LYS A 49 2.72 -14.71 -26.65
C LYS A 49 1.95 -15.88 -26.02
N LYS A 50 1.60 -15.77 -24.73
CA LYS A 50 0.40 -16.29 -24.01
C LYS A 50 0.54 -15.86 -22.54
N THR A 51 -0.48 -15.48 -21.75
CA THR A 51 -1.65 -16.24 -21.27
C THR A 51 -2.57 -15.24 -20.51
N GLU A 52 -3.76 -15.66 -20.09
CA GLU A 52 -4.66 -14.88 -19.21
C GLU A 52 -3.92 -14.27 -18.00
N LYS A 53 -4.23 -13.01 -17.66
CA LYS A 53 -3.60 -12.31 -16.53
C LYS A 53 -3.87 -13.08 -15.23
N VAL A 54 -2.90 -13.13 -14.32
CA VAL A 54 -3.06 -13.79 -13.01
C VAL A 54 -4.03 -13.05 -12.07
N TYR A 55 -4.47 -11.86 -12.45
CA TYR A 55 -5.43 -11.03 -11.75
C TYR A 55 -6.64 -10.73 -12.62
N GLU A 56 -7.76 -10.42 -11.97
CA GLU A 56 -8.90 -9.77 -12.59
C GLU A 56 -8.91 -8.28 -12.24
N LYS A 57 -8.98 -7.41 -13.25
CA LYS A 57 -8.97 -5.95 -13.05
C LYS A 57 -10.40 -5.42 -12.93
N ASN A 58 -10.74 -4.86 -11.78
CA ASN A 58 -12.01 -4.18 -11.48
C ASN A 58 -13.29 -5.03 -11.69
N THR A 59 -13.19 -6.36 -11.73
CA THR A 59 -14.33 -7.26 -11.93
C THR A 59 -15.13 -7.52 -10.64
N HIS A 60 -14.51 -7.38 -9.47
CA HIS A 60 -15.11 -7.65 -8.17
C HIS A 60 -15.73 -6.38 -7.55
N SER A 61 -17.00 -6.10 -7.84
CA SER A 61 -17.66 -4.86 -7.43
C SER A 61 -17.65 -4.60 -5.92
N GLU A 62 -17.87 -5.63 -5.09
CA GLU A 62 -17.89 -5.48 -3.62
C GLU A 62 -16.49 -5.12 -3.06
N ILE A 63 -15.45 -5.76 -3.59
CA ILE A 63 -14.04 -5.44 -3.27
C ILE A 63 -13.72 -4.01 -3.70
N ASN A 64 -14.09 -3.62 -4.92
CA ASN A 64 -13.85 -2.26 -5.44
C ASN A 64 -14.53 -1.21 -4.56
N ILE A 65 -15.76 -1.48 -4.09
CA ILE A 65 -16.51 -0.59 -3.20
C ILE A 65 -15.83 -0.49 -1.84
N LEU A 66 -15.44 -1.63 -1.25
CA LEU A 66 -14.73 -1.68 0.03
C LEU A 66 -13.44 -0.86 -0.02
N VAL A 67 -12.60 -1.09 -1.03
CA VAL A 67 -11.32 -0.37 -1.22
C VAL A 67 -11.56 1.13 -1.35
N ARG A 68 -12.51 1.57 -2.21
CA ARG A 68 -12.81 3.00 -2.39
C ARG A 68 -13.29 3.66 -1.10
N LYS A 69 -14.20 3.00 -0.36
CA LYS A 69 -14.68 3.49 0.93
C LYS A 69 -13.55 3.58 1.95
N TYR A 70 -12.69 2.55 2.01
CA TYR A 70 -11.56 2.52 2.92
C TYR A 70 -10.55 3.64 2.65
N LEU A 71 -10.15 3.85 1.38
CA LEU A 71 -9.26 4.93 1.00
C LEU A 71 -9.87 6.32 1.28
N THR A 72 -11.17 6.48 1.03
CA THR A 72 -11.91 7.72 1.39
C THR A 72 -11.90 7.96 2.89
N ALA A 73 -12.15 6.92 3.70
CA ALA A 73 -12.14 7.00 5.15
C ALA A 73 -10.73 7.31 5.70
N LEU A 74 -9.67 6.75 5.09
CA LEU A 74 -8.28 7.09 5.41
C LEU A 74 -7.99 8.57 5.17
N THR A 75 -8.37 9.11 4.00
CA THR A 75 -8.19 10.53 3.68
C THR A 75 -8.93 11.43 4.65
N ASN A 76 -10.17 11.08 4.99
CA ASN A 76 -11.02 11.87 5.89
C ASN A 76 -10.74 11.65 7.38
N CYS A 77 -9.84 10.72 7.73
CA CYS A 77 -9.65 10.26 9.11
C CYS A 77 -10.96 9.82 9.79
N ASP A 78 -11.86 9.19 9.04
CA ASP A 78 -13.13 8.69 9.53
C ASP A 78 -12.92 7.38 10.30
N GLN A 79 -12.68 7.52 11.61
CA GLN A 79 -12.36 6.43 12.53
C GLN A 79 -13.44 5.34 12.55
N ASP A 80 -14.72 5.72 12.55
CA ASP A 80 -15.83 4.77 12.66
C ASP A 80 -15.92 3.91 11.40
N SER A 81 -15.86 4.54 10.22
CA SER A 81 -15.81 3.82 8.95
C SER A 81 -14.60 2.90 8.86
N LEU A 82 -13.41 3.36 9.26
CA LEU A 82 -12.18 2.56 9.24
C LEU A 82 -12.30 1.30 10.11
N LYS A 83 -12.86 1.44 11.32
CA LYS A 83 -13.08 0.31 12.24
C LYS A 83 -14.04 -0.74 11.68
N MET A 84 -15.06 -0.32 10.94
CA MET A 84 -16.04 -1.23 10.34
C MET A 84 -15.49 -2.01 9.13
N MET A 85 -14.39 -1.57 8.53
CA MET A 85 -13.87 -2.15 7.28
C MET A 85 -12.65 -3.06 7.48
N VAL A 86 -12.24 -3.32 8.73
CA VAL A 86 -11.06 -4.15 9.04
C VAL A 86 -11.38 -5.28 10.01
N THR A 87 -10.53 -6.31 10.02
CA THR A 87 -10.65 -7.45 10.93
C THR A 87 -10.31 -7.12 12.39
N ASP A 88 -9.39 -6.17 12.63
CA ASP A 88 -9.00 -5.71 13.97
C ASP A 88 -9.22 -4.20 14.09
N PRO A 89 -10.34 -3.75 14.68
CA PRO A 89 -10.67 -2.33 14.81
C PRO A 89 -9.74 -1.59 15.79
N SER A 90 -9.00 -2.30 16.66
CA SER A 90 -8.14 -1.67 17.67
C SER A 90 -6.97 -0.89 17.06
N GLN A 91 -6.60 -1.22 15.81
CA GLN A 91 -5.64 -0.45 15.02
C GLN A 91 -6.02 1.04 14.92
N PHE A 92 -7.31 1.35 14.97
CA PHE A 92 -7.84 2.72 14.84
C PHE A 92 -8.24 3.33 16.18
N ASP A 93 -7.92 2.72 17.33
CA ASP A 93 -8.18 3.34 18.63
C ASP A 93 -7.34 4.60 18.86
N ASP A 94 -6.13 4.63 18.28
CA ASP A 94 -5.26 5.80 18.24
C ASP A 94 -5.15 6.31 16.80
N MET A 95 -5.84 7.43 16.53
CA MET A 95 -5.88 8.03 15.20
C MET A 95 -4.67 8.91 14.86
N THR A 96 -3.73 9.12 15.79
CA THR A 96 -2.62 10.08 15.65
C THR A 96 -1.82 9.88 14.36
N ILE A 97 -1.53 8.63 14.00
CA ILE A 97 -0.73 8.31 12.81
C ILE A 97 -1.50 8.58 11.52
N TYR A 98 -2.81 8.33 11.50
CA TYR A 98 -3.66 8.56 10.32
C TYR A 98 -3.91 10.05 10.10
N ILE A 99 -4.09 10.80 11.19
CA ILE A 99 -4.18 12.27 11.16
C ILE A 99 -2.86 12.87 10.64
N ASN A 100 -1.71 12.33 11.06
CA ASN A 100 -0.42 12.78 10.51
C ASN A 100 -0.27 12.43 9.02
N ARG A 101 -0.74 11.25 8.61
CA ARG A 101 -0.76 10.84 7.20
C ARG A 101 -1.65 11.76 6.36
N SER A 102 -2.88 12.08 6.81
CA SER A 102 -3.83 12.90 6.06
C SER A 102 -3.37 14.36 5.89
N ASN A 103 -2.46 14.84 6.76
CA ASN A 103 -1.78 16.12 6.55
C ASN A 103 -0.88 16.15 5.30
N ASN A 104 -0.49 14.98 4.77
CA ASN A 104 0.40 14.86 3.61
C ASN A 104 -0.30 14.21 2.40
N VAL A 105 -1.18 13.23 2.63
CA VAL A 105 -1.96 12.54 1.60
C VAL A 105 -3.39 13.07 1.62
N THR A 106 -3.75 13.84 0.60
CA THR A 106 -5.02 14.59 0.57
C THR A 106 -6.11 13.93 -0.26
N GLY A 107 -5.81 12.85 -0.99
CA GLY A 107 -6.81 12.12 -1.76
C GLY A 107 -6.24 10.98 -2.59
N TYR A 108 -7.15 10.13 -3.07
CA TYR A 108 -6.89 9.07 -4.04
C TYR A 108 -7.92 9.16 -5.15
N GLU A 109 -7.46 9.09 -6.40
CA GLU A 109 -8.28 9.17 -7.60
C GLU A 109 -7.94 8.01 -8.55
N ASP A 110 -8.85 7.72 -9.48
CA ASP A 110 -8.73 6.64 -10.48
C ASP A 110 -8.26 5.29 -9.91
N ILE A 111 -8.92 4.88 -8.82
CA ILE A 111 -8.60 3.63 -8.11
C ILE A 111 -8.93 2.42 -9.00
N ASP A 112 -7.92 1.60 -9.28
CA ASP A 112 -7.99 0.31 -9.96
C ASP A 112 -7.63 -0.82 -9.00
N CYS A 113 -8.47 -1.86 -8.93
CA CYS A 113 -8.23 -3.06 -8.14
C CYS A 113 -7.82 -4.23 -9.05
N TYR A 114 -6.63 -4.78 -8.81
CA TYR A 114 -6.10 -5.97 -9.45
C TYR A 114 -6.24 -7.13 -8.46
N THR A 115 -7.31 -7.90 -8.62
CA THR A 115 -7.73 -8.91 -7.64
C THR A 115 -7.25 -10.30 -8.03
N LEU A 116 -6.62 -11.00 -7.09
CA LEU A 116 -6.25 -12.40 -7.17
C LEU A 116 -7.03 -13.18 -6.10
N PRO A 117 -7.25 -14.49 -6.32
CA PRO A 117 -7.66 -15.38 -5.24
C PRO A 117 -6.69 -15.30 -4.05
N GLY A 118 -7.22 -15.38 -2.84
CA GLY A 118 -6.42 -15.51 -1.62
C GLY A 118 -6.03 -16.96 -1.33
N MET A 119 -5.52 -17.20 -0.13
CA MET A 119 -5.13 -18.52 0.37
C MET A 119 -6.32 -19.44 0.68
N THR A 120 -7.51 -18.89 0.81
CA THR A 120 -8.77 -19.61 1.01
C THR A 120 -9.83 -19.14 0.00
N ASP A 121 -10.83 -19.97 -0.27
CA ASP A 121 -11.88 -19.72 -1.28
C ASP A 121 -12.67 -18.41 -1.06
N ASN A 122 -12.68 -17.87 0.16
CA ASN A 122 -13.38 -16.63 0.51
C ASN A 122 -12.42 -15.50 0.92
N SER A 123 -11.20 -15.54 0.41
CA SER A 123 -10.20 -14.49 0.62
C SER A 123 -9.62 -14.03 -0.70
N TYR A 124 -9.09 -12.81 -0.72
CA TYR A 124 -8.61 -12.14 -1.92
C TYR A 124 -7.33 -11.39 -1.60
N LEU A 125 -6.40 -11.40 -2.55
CA LEU A 125 -5.25 -10.51 -2.56
C LEU A 125 -5.51 -9.43 -3.59
N VAL A 126 -5.44 -8.17 -3.18
CA VAL A 126 -5.78 -7.03 -4.03
C VAL A 126 -4.63 -6.05 -4.06
N TYR A 127 -4.07 -5.85 -5.26
CA TYR A 127 -3.17 -4.74 -5.54
C TYR A 127 -4.02 -3.58 -6.03
N VAL A 128 -3.95 -2.45 -5.32
CA VAL A 128 -4.74 -1.25 -5.58
C VAL A 128 -3.82 -0.18 -6.14
N VAL A 129 -4.05 0.22 -7.38
CA VAL A 129 -3.34 1.34 -8.00
C VAL A 129 -4.27 2.55 -8.00
N SER A 130 -3.74 3.72 -7.64
CA SER A 130 -4.50 4.98 -7.67
C SER A 130 -3.56 6.15 -7.88
N TYR A 131 -4.04 7.25 -8.44
CA TYR A 131 -3.30 8.51 -8.36
C TYR A 131 -3.46 9.12 -6.97
N VAL A 132 -2.34 9.48 -6.33
CA VAL A 132 -2.33 10.05 -4.99
C VAL A 132 -2.15 11.57 -5.05
N SER A 133 -3.05 12.30 -4.40
CA SER A 133 -2.89 13.74 -4.17
C SER A 133 -2.05 13.97 -2.92
N LEU A 134 -0.99 14.76 -3.07
CA LEU A 134 -0.08 15.11 -1.98
C LEU A 134 -0.16 16.60 -1.66
N LYS A 135 -0.06 16.93 -0.37
CA LYS A 135 -0.14 18.32 0.08
C LYS A 135 1.03 19.13 -0.47
N ASP A 136 0.68 20.27 -1.07
CA ASP A 136 1.60 21.23 -1.69
C ASP A 136 2.40 20.66 -2.89
N VAL A 137 1.88 19.60 -3.53
CA VAL A 137 2.45 18.97 -4.73
C VAL A 137 1.51 19.19 -5.92
N LYS A 138 2.05 19.48 -7.10
CA LYS A 138 1.28 19.75 -8.32
C LYS A 138 0.88 18.48 -9.06
N SER A 139 1.79 17.52 -9.14
CA SER A 139 1.57 16.21 -9.76
C SER A 139 0.78 15.30 -8.83
N THR A 140 0.13 14.31 -9.42
CA THR A 140 -0.57 13.23 -8.74
C THR A 140 0.05 11.91 -9.19
N PRO A 141 1.19 11.48 -8.60
CA PRO A 141 1.83 10.23 -9.01
C PRO A 141 0.93 9.04 -8.71
N MET A 142 1.09 7.94 -9.44
CA MET A 142 0.51 6.65 -9.06
C MET A 142 1.11 6.16 -7.75
N ASP A 143 0.27 5.53 -6.92
CA ASP A 143 0.64 4.77 -5.73
C ASP A 143 0.09 3.34 -5.86
N ILE A 144 0.72 2.38 -5.19
CA ILE A 144 0.27 1.00 -5.11
C ILE A 144 0.15 0.54 -3.66
N MET A 145 -1.06 0.16 -3.27
CA MET A 145 -1.36 -0.42 -1.96
C MET A 145 -1.72 -1.90 -2.11
N VAL A 146 -1.36 -2.72 -1.12
CA VAL A 146 -1.68 -4.15 -1.12
C VAL A 146 -2.61 -4.44 0.05
N PHE A 147 -3.76 -5.03 -0.24
CA PHE A 147 -4.72 -5.47 0.77
C PHE A 147 -4.96 -6.97 0.65
N TYR A 148 -4.99 -7.63 1.79
CA TYR A 148 -5.57 -8.97 1.90
C TYR A 148 -6.99 -8.82 2.45
N ILE A 149 -7.99 -9.30 1.72
CA ILE A 149 -9.40 -9.17 2.09
C ILE A 149 -9.94 -10.54 2.43
N VAL A 150 -10.67 -10.64 3.54
CA VAL A 150 -11.30 -11.88 3.99
C VAL A 150 -12.79 -11.69 4.12
N ASN A 151 -13.55 -12.74 3.83
CA ASN A 151 -14.96 -12.79 4.21
C ASN A 151 -15.07 -13.25 5.67
N SER A 152 -15.61 -12.37 6.53
CA SER A 152 -15.95 -12.66 7.92
C SER A 152 -17.47 -12.68 8.05
N GLU A 153 -18.06 -13.87 8.20
CA GLU A 153 -19.51 -14.05 8.40
C GLU A 153 -20.42 -13.40 7.34
N GLY A 154 -19.94 -13.34 6.08
CA GLY A 154 -20.67 -12.74 4.96
C GLY A 154 -20.28 -11.30 4.65
N GLU A 155 -19.42 -10.68 5.46
CA GLU A 155 -18.91 -9.33 5.24
C GLU A 155 -17.44 -9.36 4.78
N LEU A 156 -17.12 -8.62 3.71
CA LEU A 156 -15.74 -8.46 3.25
C LEU A 156 -15.03 -7.41 4.11
N LEU A 157 -13.92 -7.80 4.73
CA LEU A 157 -13.09 -6.94 5.57
C LEU A 157 -11.63 -6.99 5.12
N ILE A 158 -10.93 -5.86 5.25
CA ILE A 158 -9.49 -5.81 5.06
C ILE A 158 -8.82 -6.47 6.27
N ASN A 159 -8.07 -7.54 6.01
CA ASN A 159 -7.22 -8.16 7.01
C ASN A 159 -6.02 -7.27 7.29
N ASN A 160 -6.01 -6.69 8.48
CA ASN A 160 -4.96 -5.80 8.99
C ASN A 160 -4.11 -6.45 10.09
N GLN A 161 -4.26 -7.75 10.30
CA GLN A 161 -3.50 -8.50 11.29
C GLN A 161 -2.19 -8.99 10.70
N THR A 162 -1.17 -9.12 11.54
CA THR A 162 0.12 -9.70 11.14
C THR A 162 0.02 -11.22 11.14
N ASP A 163 -0.03 -11.83 9.95
CA ASP A 163 0.08 -13.28 9.76
C ASP A 163 1.25 -13.60 8.82
N PRO A 164 2.31 -14.28 9.30
CA PRO A 164 3.46 -14.64 8.48
C PRO A 164 3.11 -15.44 7.22
N LYS A 165 2.08 -16.30 7.26
CA LYS A 165 1.68 -17.10 6.11
C LYS A 165 1.04 -16.26 5.02
N ILE A 166 0.24 -15.27 5.42
CA ILE A 166 -0.36 -14.30 4.50
C ILE A 166 0.76 -13.44 3.90
N GLN A 167 1.74 -13.03 4.70
CA GLN A 167 2.89 -12.27 4.19
C GLN A 167 3.71 -13.09 3.17
N ASP A 168 4.04 -14.34 3.47
CA ASP A 168 4.76 -15.21 2.53
C ASP A 168 3.98 -15.40 1.21
N TYR A 169 2.65 -15.49 1.30
CA TYR A 169 1.78 -15.57 0.12
C TYR A 169 1.80 -14.27 -0.71
N ILE A 170 1.70 -13.11 -0.06
CA ILE A 170 1.81 -11.79 -0.70
C ILE A 170 3.17 -11.67 -1.41
N ASP A 171 4.26 -12.03 -0.73
CA ASP A 171 5.61 -11.95 -1.27
C ASP A 171 5.75 -12.85 -2.50
N GLN A 172 5.25 -14.09 -2.43
CA GLN A 172 5.24 -15.01 -3.57
C GLN A 172 4.46 -14.46 -4.76
N LYS A 173 3.24 -13.96 -4.53
CA LYS A 173 2.37 -13.40 -5.59
C LYS A 173 2.92 -12.12 -6.19
N THR A 174 3.59 -11.31 -5.39
CA THR A 174 4.24 -10.07 -5.85
C THR A 174 5.32 -10.37 -6.89
N LEU A 175 6.00 -11.51 -6.81
CA LEU A 175 7.03 -11.91 -7.78
C LEU A 175 6.48 -12.41 -9.12
N GLU A 176 5.15 -12.60 -9.26
CA GLU A 176 4.56 -13.02 -10.52
C GLU A 176 4.69 -11.92 -11.59
N GLN A 177 4.98 -12.33 -12.83
CA GLN A 177 5.33 -11.41 -13.92
C GLN A 177 4.28 -10.33 -14.15
N ASP A 178 3.01 -10.72 -14.16
CA ASP A 178 1.90 -9.81 -14.40
C ASP A 178 1.75 -8.76 -13.29
N ILE A 179 2.12 -9.09 -12.05
CA ILE A 179 2.12 -8.16 -10.92
C ILE A 179 3.34 -7.25 -10.98
N GLN A 180 4.51 -7.80 -11.32
CA GLN A 180 5.71 -7.01 -11.58
C GLN A 180 5.49 -5.97 -12.70
N ASP A 181 4.65 -6.27 -13.69
CA ASP A 181 4.26 -5.30 -14.72
C ASP A 181 3.38 -4.15 -14.17
N VAL A 182 2.52 -4.42 -13.19
CA VAL A 182 1.75 -3.37 -12.49
C VAL A 182 2.68 -2.46 -11.69
N TYR A 183 3.63 -3.03 -10.94
CA TYR A 183 4.65 -2.24 -10.22
C TYR A 183 5.50 -1.40 -11.17
N ARG A 184 5.86 -1.94 -12.34
CA ARG A 184 6.62 -1.22 -13.37
C ARG A 184 5.85 0.00 -13.88
N MET A 185 4.57 -0.16 -14.18
CA MET A 185 3.70 0.94 -14.63
C MET A 185 3.64 2.07 -13.59
N VAL A 186 3.45 1.71 -12.31
CA VAL A 186 3.44 2.69 -11.21
C VAL A 186 4.79 3.40 -11.09
N LYS A 187 5.89 2.64 -11.15
CA LYS A 187 7.24 3.20 -11.06
C LYS A 187 7.57 4.16 -12.20
N GLU A 188 7.20 3.82 -13.43
CA GLU A 188 7.39 4.69 -14.60
C GLU A 188 6.63 6.02 -14.46
N ASP A 189 5.42 5.99 -13.88
CA ASP A 189 4.66 7.21 -13.59
C ASP A 189 5.29 8.04 -12.45
N GLU A 190 5.69 7.39 -11.35
CA GLU A 190 6.39 8.05 -10.24
C GLU A 190 7.68 8.73 -10.69
N ASP A 191 8.51 8.06 -11.50
CA ASP A 191 9.77 8.60 -12.02
C ASP A 191 9.52 9.80 -12.91
N ARG A 192 8.53 9.71 -13.82
CA ARG A 192 8.12 10.83 -14.66
C ARG A 192 7.66 12.02 -13.82
N CYS A 193 6.78 11.80 -12.84
CA CYS A 193 6.33 12.85 -11.93
C CYS A 193 7.50 13.46 -11.13
N TYR A 194 8.42 12.62 -10.65
CA TYR A 194 9.59 13.08 -9.89
C TYR A 194 10.54 13.93 -10.74
N GLU A 195 10.74 13.59 -12.01
CA GLU A 195 11.58 14.35 -12.95
C GLU A 195 10.93 15.69 -13.34
N GLU A 196 9.62 15.70 -13.55
CA GLU A 196 8.88 16.85 -14.09
C GLU A 196 8.42 17.84 -13.01
N ASP A 197 8.15 17.38 -11.78
CA ASP A 197 7.56 18.20 -10.72
C ASP A 197 8.54 18.51 -9.56
N GLU A 198 9.01 19.75 -9.52
CA GLU A 198 9.86 20.24 -8.42
C GLU A 198 9.16 20.19 -7.06
N THR A 199 7.84 20.40 -7.01
CA THR A 199 7.10 20.39 -5.74
C THR A 199 7.01 18.99 -5.14
N LEU A 200 6.98 17.95 -5.98
CA LEU A 200 7.09 16.56 -5.55
C LEU A 200 8.47 16.25 -4.97
N ARG A 201 9.54 16.75 -5.60
CA ARG A 201 10.91 16.59 -5.06
C ARG A 201 11.06 17.26 -3.70
N GLN A 202 10.58 18.50 -3.56
CA GLN A 202 10.58 19.23 -2.28
C GLN A 202 9.73 18.52 -1.22
N PHE A 203 8.61 17.91 -1.60
CA PHE A 203 7.81 17.08 -0.72
C PHE A 203 8.65 15.90 -0.17
N TYR A 204 9.34 15.16 -1.04
CA TYR A 204 10.22 14.05 -0.64
C TYR A 204 11.36 14.50 0.27
N GLU A 205 12.01 15.61 -0.03
CA GLU A 205 13.06 16.19 0.82
C GLU A 205 12.54 16.55 2.20
N ARG A 206 11.35 17.14 2.30
CA ARG A 206 10.72 17.53 3.56
C ARG A 206 10.38 16.33 4.45
N ILE A 207 9.88 15.24 3.86
CA ILE A 207 9.54 14.05 4.65
C ILE A 207 10.76 13.20 4.98
N ASN A 208 11.80 13.22 4.14
CA ASN A 208 13.05 12.51 4.41
C ASN A 208 13.95 13.26 5.40
N GLY A 209 14.06 14.59 5.27
CA GLY A 209 14.89 15.42 6.16
C GLY A 209 14.33 15.56 7.58
N LYS A 210 13.04 15.29 7.80
CA LYS A 210 12.47 15.16 9.16
C LYS A 210 12.97 13.91 9.90
N ASN A 211 13.48 12.90 9.19
CA ASN A 211 13.95 11.66 9.79
C ASN A 211 15.35 11.79 10.44
N ASP A 212 16.11 12.83 10.09
CA ASP A 212 17.48 13.06 10.62
C ASP A 212 17.52 14.04 11.81
N SER A 213 16.39 14.69 12.15
CA SER A 213 16.32 15.73 13.19
C SER A 213 15.63 15.32 14.49
N GLU A 214 15.26 14.04 14.65
CA GLU A 214 14.73 13.47 15.89
C GLU A 214 15.67 12.38 16.45
N GLU A 215 16.89 12.79 16.85
CA GLU A 215 17.76 12.03 17.76
C GLU A 215 17.93 12.78 19.10
#